data_AF-A0AAD4UVL4-F1
#
_entry.id   AF-A0AAD4UVL4-F1
#
_cell.length_a   1.000
_cell.length_b   1.000
_cell.length_c   1.000
_cell.angle_alpha   90.00
_cell.angle_beta   90.00
_cell.angle_gamma   90.00
#
_symmetry.space_group_name_H-M   'P 1'
#
loop_
_entity.id
_entity.type
_entity.pdbx_description
1 polymer ?
#
loop_
_entity_poly.entity_id
_entity_poly.type
_entity_poly.pdbx_seq_one_letter_code
_entity_poly.pdbx_strand_id
1 'polypeptide(L)'
;MDKAKSISTPFPNHFKLSSKQSPKCEKEKENMAMVPYSSAVGSPMYAMICTRPNITQVVGVVSRFLSKPGREHWNAVKWILRYLRGTSKMSLCFGGGKPALISYIDADMAGDLNSRKSTSGYLTIFSRGAVSWQSKRAAGLLEPST
;
A
#
# COMPACT_ATOMS: atom_id res chain seq x y z
N MET A 1 -10.76 13.55 11.27
CA MET A 1 -9.94 13.88 10.07
C MET A 1 -10.68 14.88 9.17
N ASP A 2 -11.56 15.70 9.75
CA ASP A 2 -12.74 16.20 9.05
C ASP A 2 -12.49 17.48 8.26
N LYS A 3 -11.26 17.99 8.30
CA LYS A 3 -10.80 19.17 7.55
C LYS A 3 -9.59 18.90 6.64
N ALA A 4 -9.16 17.65 6.47
CA ALA A 4 -7.99 17.31 5.65
C ALA A 4 -8.25 17.40 4.14
N LYS A 5 -7.47 18.21 3.40
CA LYS A 5 -7.57 18.35 1.93
C LYS A 5 -7.43 16.99 1.23
N SER A 6 -8.38 16.66 0.33
CA SER A 6 -8.37 15.44 -0.46
C SER A 6 -7.20 15.41 -1.44
N ILE A 7 -6.80 14.20 -1.84
CA ILE A 7 -5.72 13.95 -2.79
C ILE A 7 -6.22 12.98 -3.86
N SER A 8 -5.71 13.11 -5.10
CA SER A 8 -6.12 12.32 -6.27
C SER A 8 -5.33 11.03 -6.49
N THR A 9 -4.11 10.90 -5.95
CA THR A 9 -3.24 9.72 -6.15
C THR A 9 -2.88 9.08 -4.81
N PRO A 10 -3.07 7.75 -4.65
CA PRO A 10 -2.79 7.05 -3.39
C PRO A 10 -1.30 6.98 -3.08
N PHE A 11 -0.43 6.99 -4.11
CA PHE A 11 1.01 6.93 -3.96
C PHE A 11 1.75 7.74 -5.03
N PRO A 12 2.07 9.01 -4.75
CA PRO A 12 2.84 9.84 -5.67
C PRO A 12 4.33 9.48 -5.69
N ASN A 13 4.99 9.73 -6.83
CA ASN A 13 6.39 9.38 -7.10
C ASN A 13 7.43 9.94 -6.11
N HIS A 14 7.07 10.95 -5.31
CA HIS A 14 7.98 11.51 -4.30
C HIS A 14 8.09 10.64 -3.03
N PHE A 15 7.18 9.68 -2.80
CA PHE A 15 7.32 8.74 -1.69
C PHE A 15 8.30 7.62 -2.03
N LYS A 16 9.58 7.86 -1.75
CA LYS A 16 10.64 6.85 -1.76
C LYS A 16 10.86 6.35 -0.33
N LEU A 17 10.05 5.39 0.10
CA LEU A 17 10.10 4.84 1.46
C LEU A 17 11.19 3.77 1.60
N SER A 18 12.01 3.87 2.64
CA SER A 18 13.11 2.94 2.91
C SER A 18 13.40 2.83 4.39
N SER A 19 14.04 1.72 4.80
CA SER A 19 14.40 1.47 6.19
C SER A 19 15.41 2.50 6.72
N LYS A 20 16.11 3.23 5.83
CA LYS A 20 17.02 4.35 6.20
C LYS A 20 16.30 5.53 6.86
N GLN A 21 14.98 5.64 6.69
CA GLN A 21 14.12 6.64 7.31
C GLN A 21 13.57 6.19 8.68
N SER A 22 14.01 5.04 9.19
CA SER A 22 13.68 4.62 10.56
C SER A 22 14.36 5.57 11.58
N PRO A 23 13.77 5.75 12.77
CA PRO A 23 14.31 6.59 13.83
C PRO A 23 15.77 6.23 14.17
N LYS A 24 16.64 7.25 14.24
CA LYS A 24 18.08 7.07 14.50
C LYS A 24 18.47 7.42 15.94
N CYS A 25 17.82 8.43 16.53
CA CYS A 25 18.08 8.85 17.91
C CYS A 25 16.90 8.53 18.83
N GLU A 26 17.15 8.49 20.15
CA GLU A 26 16.12 8.18 21.16
C GLU A 26 14.94 9.15 21.08
N LYS A 27 15.21 10.44 20.90
CA LYS A 27 14.16 11.45 20.73
C LYS A 27 13.22 11.14 19.55
N GLU A 28 13.74 10.60 18.44
CA GLU A 28 12.88 10.20 17.32
C GLU A 28 12.10 8.92 17.63
N LYS A 29 12.70 7.96 18.33
CA LYS A 29 12.03 6.73 18.75
C LYS A 29 10.88 7.03 19.70
N GLU A 30 11.09 7.88 20.70
CA GLU A 30 10.07 8.34 21.64
C GLU A 30 8.91 9.02 20.89
N ASN A 31 9.22 9.93 19.96
CA ASN A 31 8.21 10.59 19.14
C ASN A 31 7.40 9.58 18.31
N MET A 32 8.05 8.59 17.71
CA MET A 32 7.38 7.58 16.88
C MET A 32 6.63 6.53 17.69
N ALA A 33 7.02 6.27 18.94
CA ALA A 33 6.32 5.37 19.85
C ALA A 33 4.91 5.87 20.19
N MET A 34 4.71 7.20 20.19
CA MET A 34 3.40 7.83 20.42
C MET A 34 2.47 7.77 19.20
N VAL A 35 2.99 7.39 18.02
CA VAL A 35 2.21 7.33 16.78
C VAL A 35 1.55 5.95 16.65
N PRO A 36 0.22 5.86 16.46
CA PRO A 36 -0.49 4.58 16.33
C PRO A 36 -0.32 3.98 14.92
N TYR A 37 0.93 3.77 14.48
CA TYR A 37 1.27 3.40 13.11
C TYR A 37 0.60 2.09 12.68
N SER A 38 0.72 1.04 13.50
CA SER A 38 0.17 -0.29 13.18
C SER A 38 -1.36 -0.26 13.00
N SER A 39 -2.06 0.36 13.95
CA SER A 39 -3.53 0.53 13.87
C SER A 39 -3.95 1.36 12.65
N ALA A 40 -3.21 2.43 12.35
CA ALA A 40 -3.47 3.29 11.21
C ALA A 40 -3.16 2.64 9.84
N VAL A 41 -2.29 1.63 9.79
CA VAL A 41 -2.07 0.81 8.58
C VAL A 41 -3.15 -0.27 8.43
N GLY A 42 -3.61 -0.84 9.55
CA GLY A 42 -4.63 -1.89 9.55
C GLY A 42 -5.97 -1.46 8.92
N SER A 43 -6.40 -0.22 9.13
CA SER A 43 -7.65 0.28 8.55
C SER A 43 -7.62 0.37 7.00
N PRO A 44 -6.62 0.99 6.36
CA PRO A 44 -6.41 0.88 4.92
C PRO A 44 -6.21 -0.55 4.42
N MET A 45 -5.61 -1.43 5.21
CA MET A 45 -5.43 -2.84 4.83
C MET A 45 -6.76 -3.57 4.67
N TYR A 46 -7.74 -3.29 5.53
CA TYR A 46 -9.10 -3.81 5.36
C TYR A 46 -9.76 -3.27 4.08
N ALA A 47 -9.68 -1.96 3.86
CA ALA A 47 -10.23 -1.33 2.65
C ALA A 47 -9.61 -1.91 1.36
N MET A 48 -8.29 -2.12 1.37
CA MET A 48 -7.53 -2.74 0.28
C MET A 48 -8.08 -4.13 -0.07
N ILE A 49 -8.32 -4.97 0.93
CA ILE A 49 -8.77 -6.36 0.73
C ILE A 49 -10.20 -6.39 0.20
N CYS A 50 -11.08 -5.55 0.75
CA CYS A 50 -12.52 -5.68 0.49
C CYS A 50 -13.02 -4.84 -0.69
N THR A 51 -12.52 -3.61 -0.89
CA THR A 51 -13.20 -2.63 -1.77
C THR A 51 -12.28 -1.71 -2.57
N ARG A 52 -10.97 -1.68 -2.28
CA ARG A 52 -10.03 -0.68 -2.83
C ARG A 52 -8.80 -1.33 -3.48
N PRO A 53 -8.93 -1.93 -4.68
CA PRO A 53 -7.79 -2.48 -5.41
C PRO A 53 -6.69 -1.44 -5.69
N ASN A 54 -7.07 -0.19 -5.89
CA ASN A 54 -6.21 0.93 -6.23
C ASN A 54 -5.22 1.37 -5.13
N ILE A 55 -5.38 0.91 -3.89
CA ILE A 55 -4.41 1.19 -2.80
C ILE A 55 -3.50 0.00 -2.46
N THR A 56 -3.67 -1.13 -3.15
CA THR A 56 -3.04 -2.41 -2.78
C THR A 56 -1.52 -2.33 -2.69
N GLN A 57 -0.90 -1.75 -3.70
CA GLN A 57 0.55 -1.61 -3.74
C GLN A 57 1.06 -0.72 -2.59
N VAL A 58 0.46 0.44 -2.38
CA VAL A 58 0.96 1.40 -1.37
C VAL A 58 0.78 0.91 0.05
N VAL A 59 -0.35 0.25 0.35
CA VAL A 59 -0.56 -0.39 1.66
C VAL A 59 0.47 -1.49 1.89
N GLY A 60 0.78 -2.28 0.86
CA GLY A 60 1.85 -3.29 0.89
C GLY A 60 3.27 -2.72 1.05
N VAL A 61 3.50 -1.44 0.72
CA VAL A 61 4.78 -0.77 0.98
C VAL A 61 4.86 -0.28 2.42
N VAL A 62 3.83 0.41 2.92
CA VAL A 62 3.84 0.97 4.29
C VAL A 62 3.78 -0.10 5.38
N SER A 63 3.18 -1.26 5.09
CA SER A 63 3.13 -2.40 6.03
C SER A 63 4.50 -3.01 6.32
N ARG A 64 5.52 -2.72 5.50
CA ARG A 64 6.90 -3.21 5.72
C ARG A 64 7.57 -2.56 6.93
N PHE A 65 7.04 -1.42 7.39
CA PHE A 65 7.64 -0.60 8.45
C PHE A 65 6.86 -0.65 9.77
N LEU A 66 6.01 -1.67 9.96
CA LEU A 66 5.18 -1.81 11.17
C LEU A 66 6.00 -1.89 12.47
N SER A 67 7.18 -2.50 12.43
CA SER A 67 8.03 -2.70 13.60
C SER A 67 8.89 -1.48 13.97
N LYS A 68 9.34 -0.71 12.97
CA LYS A 68 10.20 0.47 13.16
C LYS A 68 9.75 1.61 12.22
N PRO A 69 8.59 2.23 12.48
CA PRO A 69 8.10 3.32 11.64
C PRO A 69 8.90 4.60 11.87
N GLY A 70 9.08 5.36 10.79
CA GLY A 70 9.71 6.67 10.78
C GLY A 70 8.70 7.76 10.43
N ARG A 71 9.11 9.03 10.50
CA ARG A 71 8.21 10.17 10.23
C ARG A 71 7.71 10.17 8.78
N GLU A 72 8.55 9.79 7.84
CA GLU A 72 8.24 9.67 6.42
C GLU A 72 7.25 8.53 6.16
N HIS A 73 7.42 7.40 6.86
CA HIS A 73 6.46 6.30 6.83
C HIS A 73 5.09 6.78 7.33
N TRP A 74 5.05 7.54 8.43
CA TRP A 74 3.81 8.09 8.96
C TRP A 74 3.14 9.10 8.02
N ASN A 75 3.94 9.94 7.35
CA ASN A 75 3.43 10.87 6.35
C ASN A 75 2.76 10.15 5.17
N ALA A 76 3.32 9.01 4.74
CA ALA A 76 2.70 8.18 3.70
C ALA A 76 1.37 7.58 4.16
N VAL A 77 1.27 7.08 5.41
CA VAL A 77 0.00 6.56 5.95
C VAL A 77 -1.07 7.66 5.99
N LYS A 78 -0.72 8.86 6.49
CA LYS A 78 -1.64 10.03 6.45
C LYS A 78 -2.06 10.37 5.02
N TRP A 79 -1.18 10.22 4.04
CA TRP A 79 -1.49 10.45 2.63
C TRP A 79 -2.55 9.48 2.10
N ILE A 80 -2.38 8.18 2.37
CA ILE A 80 -3.35 7.12 2.00
C ILE A 80 -4.73 7.43 2.62
N LEU A 81 -4.74 7.80 3.90
CA LEU A 81 -5.97 8.12 4.62
C LEU A 81 -6.68 9.37 4.04
N ARG A 82 -5.92 10.39 3.62
CA ARG A 82 -6.47 11.57 2.90
C ARG A 82 -7.02 11.21 1.53
N TYR A 83 -6.36 10.30 0.81
CA TYR A 83 -6.85 9.78 -0.46
C TYR A 83 -8.18 9.02 -0.29
N LEU A 84 -8.26 8.14 0.70
CA LEU A 84 -9.49 7.39 1.02
C LEU A 84 -10.65 8.31 1.41
N ARG A 85 -10.36 9.38 2.14
CA ARG A 85 -11.38 10.42 2.44
C ARG A 85 -11.94 11.03 1.16
N GLY A 86 -11.05 11.45 0.25
CA GLY A 86 -11.43 12.08 -1.02
C GLY A 86 -12.19 11.15 -1.98
N THR A 87 -11.98 9.84 -1.86
CA THR A 87 -12.60 8.82 -2.71
C THR A 87 -13.68 8.01 -1.99
N SER A 88 -14.12 8.42 -0.81
CA SER A 88 -15.09 7.71 0.04
C SER A 88 -16.39 7.33 -0.68
N LYS A 89 -16.85 8.14 -1.64
CA LYS A 89 -18.06 7.90 -2.44
C LYS A 89 -17.89 6.91 -3.61
N MET A 90 -16.66 6.55 -3.96
CA MET A 90 -16.42 5.61 -5.07
C MET A 90 -16.68 4.18 -4.60
N SER A 91 -17.30 3.35 -5.44
CA SER A 91 -17.58 1.93 -5.14
C SER A 91 -17.05 1.03 -6.26
N LEU A 92 -16.92 -0.27 -5.97
CA LEU A 92 -16.78 -1.27 -7.01
C LEU A 92 -18.15 -1.47 -7.67
N CYS A 93 -18.18 -1.38 -8.99
CA CYS A 93 -19.38 -1.63 -9.78
C CYS A 93 -19.19 -2.94 -10.53
N PHE A 94 -20.12 -3.87 -10.37
CA PHE A 94 -20.14 -5.15 -11.05
C PHE A 94 -21.28 -5.17 -12.06
N GLY A 95 -21.03 -5.65 -13.28
CA GLY A 95 -22.03 -5.71 -14.35
C GLY A 95 -21.86 -4.61 -15.40
N GLY A 96 -22.80 -4.58 -16.35
CA GLY A 96 -22.79 -3.60 -17.45
C GLY A 96 -21.81 -3.92 -18.58
N GLY A 97 -21.29 -5.16 -18.64
CA GLY A 97 -20.47 -5.67 -19.73
C GLY A 97 -20.79 -7.12 -20.06
N LYS A 98 -20.12 -7.65 -21.10
CA LYS A 98 -20.18 -9.08 -21.43
C LYS A 98 -19.56 -9.89 -20.27
N PRO A 99 -20.07 -11.10 -19.97
CA PRO A 99 -19.54 -11.98 -18.93
C PRO A 99 -18.20 -12.60 -19.36
N ALA A 100 -17.19 -11.76 -19.51
CA ALA A 100 -15.82 -12.12 -19.84
C ALA A 100 -14.93 -11.91 -18.61
N LEU A 101 -14.08 -12.89 -18.33
CA LEU A 101 -13.04 -12.81 -17.32
C LEU A 101 -11.76 -12.29 -17.98
N ILE A 102 -11.26 -11.14 -17.51
CA ILE A 102 -10.05 -10.50 -18.03
C ILE A 102 -9.10 -10.31 -16.86
N SER A 103 -7.85 -10.75 -17.01
CA SER A 103 -6.80 -10.56 -16.01
C SER A 103 -5.66 -9.72 -16.58
N TYR A 104 -5.24 -8.74 -15.80
CA TYR A 104 -4.03 -7.95 -16.05
C TYR A 104 -2.97 -8.36 -15.05
N ILE A 105 -1.73 -8.45 -15.48
CA ILE A 105 -0.58 -8.78 -14.66
C ILE A 105 0.51 -7.76 -14.97
N ASP A 106 1.13 -7.24 -13.92
CA ASP A 106 2.26 -6.33 -14.00
C ASP A 106 3.33 -6.72 -12.98
N ALA A 107 4.59 -6.40 -13.28
CA ALA A 107 5.68 -6.61 -12.35
C ALA A 107 6.73 -5.51 -12.48
N ASP A 108 7.15 -4.97 -11.34
CA ASP A 108 8.34 -4.12 -11.27
C ASP A 108 9.60 -4.98 -11.10
N MET A 109 10.72 -4.51 -11.65
CA MET A 109 12.02 -5.10 -11.40
C MET A 109 12.75 -4.29 -10.33
N ALA A 110 13.12 -4.95 -9.24
CA ALA A 110 13.88 -4.36 -8.15
C ALA A 110 13.28 -3.05 -7.60
N GLY A 111 11.95 -2.94 -7.56
CA GLY A 111 11.25 -1.74 -7.09
C GLY A 111 11.41 -1.48 -5.58
N ASP A 112 11.69 -2.51 -4.77
CA ASP A 112 11.96 -2.33 -3.35
C ASP A 112 13.33 -1.67 -3.10
N LEU A 113 13.33 -0.45 -2.55
CA LEU A 113 14.55 0.29 -2.23
C LEU A 113 15.43 -0.40 -1.19
N ASN A 114 14.85 -1.25 -0.34
CA ASN A 114 15.60 -1.94 0.72
C ASN A 114 16.20 -3.26 0.23
N SER A 115 15.37 -4.10 -0.38
CA SER A 115 15.75 -5.47 -0.72
C SER A 115 16.05 -5.69 -2.21
N ARG A 116 15.80 -4.68 -3.06
CA ARG A 116 15.86 -4.78 -4.52
C ARG A 116 15.03 -5.95 -5.07
N LYS A 117 14.02 -6.39 -4.33
CA LYS A 117 13.06 -7.39 -4.76
C LYS A 117 12.00 -6.77 -5.66
N SER A 118 11.59 -7.55 -6.64
CA SER A 118 10.46 -7.27 -7.51
C SER A 118 9.14 -7.34 -6.76
N THR A 119 8.18 -6.55 -7.22
CA THR A 119 6.77 -6.61 -6.81
C THR A 119 5.94 -6.96 -8.04
N SER A 120 5.19 -8.04 -7.97
CA SER A 120 4.23 -8.43 -9.00
C SER A 120 2.82 -8.19 -8.51
N GLY A 121 1.93 -7.79 -9.40
CA GLY A 121 0.52 -7.60 -9.10
C GLY A 121 -0.36 -8.11 -10.21
N TYR A 122 -1.62 -8.39 -9.85
CA TYR A 122 -2.65 -8.70 -10.83
C TYR A 122 -3.95 -8.00 -10.48
N LEU A 123 -4.77 -7.79 -11.50
CA LEU A 123 -6.15 -7.32 -11.39
C LEU A 123 -7.02 -8.16 -12.33
N THR A 124 -7.96 -8.89 -11.75
CA THR A 124 -8.95 -9.68 -12.47
C THR A 124 -10.29 -8.96 -12.42
N ILE A 125 -10.86 -8.79 -13.61
CA ILE A 125 -12.14 -8.12 -13.86
C ILE A 125 -13.10 -9.13 -14.49
N PHE A 126 -14.33 -9.18 -14.00
CA PHE A 126 -15.41 -9.94 -14.59
C PHE A 126 -16.62 -9.02 -14.79
N SER A 127 -17.19 -9.03 -15.99
CA SER A 127 -18.34 -8.17 -16.34
C SER A 127 -18.11 -6.70 -15.96
N ARG A 128 -16.93 -6.15 -16.34
CA ARG A 128 -16.44 -4.79 -16.01
C ARG A 128 -16.26 -4.47 -14.52
N GLY A 129 -16.48 -5.41 -13.61
CA GLY A 129 -16.21 -5.25 -12.18
C GLY A 129 -14.93 -5.95 -11.74
N ALA A 130 -14.13 -5.31 -10.88
CA ALA A 130 -12.97 -5.97 -10.26
C ALA A 130 -13.45 -7.03 -9.27
N VAL A 131 -12.93 -8.25 -9.41
CA VAL A 131 -13.34 -9.41 -8.59
C VAL A 131 -12.19 -10.01 -7.78
N SER A 132 -10.95 -9.84 -8.23
CA SER A 132 -9.77 -10.29 -7.50
C SER A 132 -8.56 -9.42 -7.86
N TRP A 133 -7.69 -9.16 -6.89
CA TRP A 133 -6.49 -8.36 -7.08
C TRP A 133 -5.46 -8.67 -6.00
N GLN A 134 -4.19 -8.43 -6.32
CA GLN A 134 -3.11 -8.55 -5.36
C GLN A 134 -1.90 -7.72 -5.78
N SER A 135 -1.10 -7.30 -4.80
CA SER A 135 0.28 -6.86 -4.98
C SER A 135 1.15 -7.67 -4.03
N LYS A 136 2.14 -8.38 -4.58
CA LYS A 136 2.99 -9.32 -3.86
C LYS A 136 4.45 -9.04 -4.16
N ARG A 137 5.23 -8.81 -3.11
CA ARG A 137 6.69 -8.75 -3.20
C ARG A 137 7.25 -10.16 -3.33
N ALA A 138 8.25 -10.34 -4.18
CA ALA A 138 8.97 -11.61 -4.32
C ALA A 138 9.53 -12.10 -2.97
N ALA A 139 9.55 -13.42 -2.78
CA ALA A 139 10.29 -14.02 -1.68
C ALA A 139 11.80 -13.88 -1.93
N GLY A 140 12.62 -13.96 -0.88
CA GLY A 140 14.06 -14.15 -1.10
C GLY A 140 14.28 -15.58 -1.58
N LEU A 141 15.22 -15.80 -2.50
CA LEU A 141 15.82 -17.12 -2.64
C LEU A 141 16.39 -17.48 -1.27
N LEU A 142 15.95 -18.61 -0.70
CA LEU A 142 16.65 -19.19 0.44
C LEU A 142 18.01 -19.63 -0.12
N GLU A 143 19.09 -19.01 0.35
CA GLU A 143 20.43 -19.59 0.19
C GLU A 143 20.34 -21.01 0.80
N PRO A 144 20.66 -22.08 0.06
CA PRO A 144 20.68 -23.41 0.62
C PRO A 144 21.71 -23.41 1.75
N SER A 145 21.29 -23.81 2.95
CA SER A 145 22.21 -24.12 4.04
C SER A 145 23.11 -25.27 3.57
N THR A 146 24.38 -24.96 3.33
CA THR A 146 25.47 -25.92 3.11
C THR A 146 25.54 -26.97 4.21
#